data_AF-A0AAW0D924-F1
#
_entry.id   AF-A0AAW0D924-F1
#
_cell.length_a   1.000
_cell.length_b   1.000
_cell.length_c   1.000
_cell.angle_alpha   90.00
_cell.angle_beta   90.00
_cell.angle_gamma   90.00
#
_symmetry.space_group_name_H-M   'P 1'
#
loop_
_entity.id
_entity.type
_entity.pdbx_description
1 polymer ?
#
loop_
_entity_poly.entity_id
_entity_poly.type
_entity_poly.pdbx_seq_one_letter_code
_entity_poly.pdbx_strand_id
1 'polypeptide(L)'
;MRCTSVSLFLLLFWVVSGYQLVDNFAGLTFFDNWDFYGNYDNLTLGDVVWLDVADAFTQQLAYVNAAGNVIIKVDNFSNVPFNQKRNSVRITTKSSYALGTLWIIDAVHVPYGCSVWPSIWTMGPSWPAGGEIDIFEAINLNLNNQYALHTTPGCLHTTPLDQKGVSSIPDCSQSSGCLVGETMPNSYQAGFAAAGGGVWATQFDYTGLFNLPGSIWFWSRPNVPQSIVQSTAESSIDLSDWGPPSASYINSTCTVENFFGPQKMFIDITLCGQYAGLPEQYLATCAGQGPTGKCYDDNVVGPGNNYDNAYFEIKSIRAYTTAAPGATGVSALDNSHSGGKRTIHPMWSSLLLALLSVAFRTSRNLCVRCSQRLQASSPHPGARFLGEARRAYASKHSNTGKEGKYSKSTADLVPGSKQPITDEAARAEYAKADEKMKAAVEWYRKECAGVESRANGRVTPAVLDPVRVRLPASGDHEYRLEEVATVGVRDGSTLIITIFDEDTMKHVEKGLYDSKIPNIVPQKHDARTIKIPIPKPTVESNTALVTAATRKAEDVRVQIRKQHQTSLKRGNYKKHSIEMEEFQKLVDRHIADVEKIVLDLKRATTVGGKKK
;
A
#
# COMPACT_ATOMS: atom_id res chain seq x y z
N MET A 1 63.78 25.97 -0.23
CA MET A 1 62.67 25.04 -0.51
C MET A 1 61.44 25.51 0.27
N ARG A 2 60.27 25.66 -0.38
CA ARG A 2 58.98 25.91 0.29
C ARG A 2 58.08 24.71 -0.02
N CYS A 3 57.72 23.90 0.97
CA CYS A 3 56.74 22.84 0.80
C CYS A 3 55.33 23.44 0.93
N THR A 4 54.59 23.50 -0.18
CA THR A 4 53.16 23.78 -0.18
C THR A 4 52.40 22.51 0.19
N SER A 5 51.70 22.52 1.33
CA SER A 5 50.79 21.44 1.69
C SER A 5 49.51 21.53 0.86
N VAL A 6 49.16 20.47 0.13
CA VAL A 6 47.91 20.38 -0.63
C VAL A 6 46.87 19.66 0.22
N SER A 7 45.94 20.43 0.81
CA SER A 7 44.81 19.86 1.54
C SER A 7 43.83 19.21 0.57
N LEU A 8 43.78 17.88 0.58
CA LEU A 8 42.83 17.10 -0.22
C LEU A 8 41.42 17.23 0.40
N PHE A 9 40.59 18.11 -0.16
CA PHE A 9 39.18 18.17 0.18
C PHE A 9 38.47 16.91 -0.33
N LEU A 10 38.19 15.97 0.58
CA LEU A 10 37.23 14.90 0.34
C LEU A 10 35.83 15.50 0.25
N LEU A 11 35.38 15.72 -0.98
CA LEU A 11 33.96 15.96 -1.28
C LEU A 11 33.18 14.71 -0.89
N LEU A 12 32.50 14.77 0.25
CA LEU A 12 31.40 13.87 0.59
C LEU A 12 30.27 14.11 -0.43
N PHE A 13 30.27 13.32 -1.49
CA PHE A 13 29.12 13.18 -2.36
C PHE A 13 27.97 12.62 -1.51
N TRP A 14 27.02 13.49 -1.18
CA TRP A 14 25.71 13.06 -0.73
C TRP A 14 25.08 12.29 -1.89
N VAL A 15 24.99 10.96 -1.75
CA VAL A 15 24.15 10.15 -2.63
C VAL A 15 22.71 10.52 -2.29
N VAL A 16 22.13 11.43 -3.07
CA VAL A 16 20.69 11.67 -3.06
C VAL A 16 20.04 10.36 -3.49
N SER A 17 19.21 9.77 -2.63
CA SER A 17 18.42 8.58 -2.97
C SER A 17 17.35 8.97 -3.99
N GLY A 18 17.72 9.01 -5.28
CA GLY A 18 16.81 9.32 -6.36
C GLY A 18 15.75 8.23 -6.55
N TYR A 19 14.51 8.65 -6.79
CA TYR A 19 13.39 7.78 -7.10
C TYR A 19 13.70 6.87 -8.31
N GLN A 20 13.61 5.55 -8.11
CA GLN A 20 13.84 4.51 -9.14
C GLN A 20 12.50 4.02 -9.69
N LEU A 21 12.37 3.80 -11.00
CA LEU A 21 11.11 3.31 -11.58
C LEU A 21 10.76 1.90 -11.04
N VAL A 22 9.48 1.71 -10.72
CA VAL A 22 8.87 0.42 -10.36
C VAL A 22 7.91 -0.05 -11.45
N ASP A 23 6.98 0.81 -11.86
CA ASP A 23 5.93 0.50 -12.84
C ASP A 23 5.80 1.65 -13.86
N ASN A 24 5.60 1.31 -15.13
CA ASN A 24 5.36 2.25 -16.24
C ASN A 24 4.15 1.79 -17.06
N PHE A 25 2.99 2.42 -16.83
CA PHE A 25 1.77 2.17 -17.58
C PHE A 25 1.72 3.13 -18.77
N ALA A 26 1.96 2.62 -19.97
CA ALA A 26 1.87 3.38 -21.22
C ALA A 26 1.58 2.45 -22.41
N GLY A 27 1.01 2.99 -23.48
CA GLY A 27 0.81 2.27 -24.74
C GLY A 27 -0.03 0.99 -24.63
N LEU A 28 0.22 0.03 -25.53
CA LEU A 28 -0.57 -1.20 -25.68
C LEU A 28 -0.62 -2.07 -24.41
N THR A 29 0.43 -2.03 -23.59
CA THR A 29 0.54 -2.81 -22.35
C THR A 29 -0.02 -2.09 -21.12
N PHE A 30 -0.61 -0.88 -21.28
CA PHE A 30 -1.13 -0.10 -20.15
C PHE A 30 -2.10 -0.93 -19.30
N PHE A 31 -3.08 -1.58 -19.94
CA PHE A 31 -4.17 -2.29 -19.25
C PHE A 31 -3.76 -3.65 -18.67
N ASP A 32 -2.60 -4.21 -19.03
CA ASP A 32 -2.17 -5.56 -18.61
C ASP A 32 -2.09 -5.69 -17.07
N ASN A 33 -1.71 -4.61 -16.40
CA ASN A 33 -1.52 -4.54 -14.95
C ASN A 33 -2.69 -3.86 -14.20
N TRP A 34 -3.87 -3.80 -14.82
CA TRP A 34 -5.09 -3.27 -14.19
C TRP A 34 -6.21 -4.32 -14.16
N ASP A 35 -7.08 -4.20 -13.16
CA ASP A 35 -8.33 -4.94 -13.00
C ASP A 35 -9.50 -4.02 -13.34
N PHE A 36 -10.46 -4.51 -14.14
CA PHE A 36 -11.71 -3.80 -14.48
C PHE A 36 -12.82 -4.19 -13.49
N TYR A 37 -13.66 -3.23 -13.09
CA TYR A 37 -14.64 -3.45 -12.01
C TYR A 37 -15.82 -4.37 -12.38
N GLY A 38 -16.36 -4.26 -13.61
CA GLY A 38 -17.38 -5.19 -14.12
C GLY A 38 -18.73 -5.19 -13.37
N ASN A 39 -19.17 -4.05 -12.86
CA ASN A 39 -20.44 -3.94 -12.13
C ASN A 39 -20.99 -2.49 -12.15
N TYR A 40 -22.26 -2.30 -11.79
CA TYR A 40 -22.84 -0.96 -11.60
C TYR A 40 -22.18 -0.22 -10.43
N ASP A 41 -22.22 1.12 -10.46
CA ASP A 41 -21.72 1.92 -9.35
C ASP A 41 -22.60 1.75 -8.10
N ASN A 42 -22.11 0.92 -7.20
CA ASN A 42 -22.61 0.68 -5.86
C ASN A 42 -21.70 1.26 -4.76
N LEU A 43 -20.69 2.07 -5.15
CA LEU A 43 -19.69 2.66 -4.26
C LEU A 43 -20.05 4.12 -3.98
N THR A 44 -20.18 4.91 -5.05
CA THR A 44 -20.55 6.33 -5.08
C THR A 44 -21.99 6.57 -5.55
N LEU A 45 -22.74 5.48 -5.79
CA LEU A 45 -24.14 5.44 -6.25
C LEU A 45 -24.41 6.17 -7.56
N GLY A 46 -23.39 6.37 -8.39
CA GLY A 46 -23.51 7.00 -9.70
C GLY A 46 -24.34 6.22 -10.71
N ASP A 47 -24.69 6.91 -11.79
CA ASP A 47 -25.58 6.42 -12.83
C ASP A 47 -24.85 5.76 -14.00
N VAL A 48 -23.84 4.97 -13.63
CA VAL A 48 -23.01 4.18 -14.54
C VAL A 48 -23.07 2.68 -14.31
N VAL A 49 -22.81 1.94 -15.39
CA VAL A 49 -22.30 0.57 -15.34
C VAL A 49 -20.83 0.60 -15.71
N TRP A 50 -19.95 0.24 -14.78
CA TRP A 50 -18.53 0.08 -15.09
C TRP A 50 -18.33 -1.29 -15.72
N LEU A 51 -17.95 -1.31 -17.01
CA LEU A 51 -17.81 -2.53 -17.79
C LEU A 51 -16.66 -3.42 -17.29
N ASP A 52 -16.74 -4.71 -17.62
CA ASP A 52 -15.60 -5.60 -17.54
C ASP A 52 -14.62 -5.36 -18.70
N VAL A 53 -13.49 -6.06 -18.69
CA VAL A 53 -12.45 -5.91 -19.71
C VAL A 53 -12.90 -6.33 -21.12
N ALA A 54 -13.78 -7.32 -21.25
CA ALA A 54 -14.23 -7.79 -22.56
C ALA A 54 -15.20 -6.77 -23.19
N ASP A 55 -16.16 -6.28 -22.40
CA ASP A 55 -17.13 -5.30 -22.85
C ASP A 55 -16.51 -3.92 -23.05
N ALA A 56 -15.60 -3.47 -22.17
CA ALA A 56 -14.94 -2.16 -22.31
C ALA A 56 -14.13 -2.03 -23.60
N PHE A 57 -13.41 -3.08 -23.99
CA PHE A 57 -12.68 -3.10 -25.27
C PHE A 57 -13.62 -3.29 -26.47
N THR A 58 -14.63 -4.16 -26.37
CA THR A 58 -15.60 -4.40 -27.46
C THR A 58 -16.42 -3.16 -27.78
N GLN A 59 -16.82 -2.39 -26.77
CA GLN A 59 -17.57 -1.14 -26.91
C GLN A 59 -16.66 0.09 -27.14
N GLN A 60 -15.34 -0.10 -27.24
CA GLN A 60 -14.34 0.97 -27.42
C GLN A 60 -14.42 2.06 -26.34
N LEU A 61 -14.72 1.66 -25.10
CA LEU A 61 -14.68 2.53 -23.91
C LEU A 61 -13.31 2.50 -23.20
N ALA A 62 -12.51 1.45 -23.44
CA ALA A 62 -11.10 1.37 -23.09
C ALA A 62 -10.29 0.89 -24.30
N TYR A 63 -9.30 1.67 -24.74
CA TYR A 63 -8.41 1.32 -25.85
C TYR A 63 -7.14 2.20 -25.87
N VAL A 64 -6.25 1.96 -26.84
CA VAL A 64 -5.07 2.81 -27.10
C VAL A 64 -5.23 3.43 -28.49
N ASN A 65 -5.12 4.75 -28.57
CA ASN A 65 -5.33 5.50 -29.81
C ASN A 65 -4.11 5.46 -30.74
N ALA A 66 -4.25 6.04 -31.93
CA ALA A 66 -3.18 6.04 -32.95
C ALA A 66 -1.92 6.83 -32.55
N ALA A 67 -1.96 7.67 -31.51
CA ALA A 67 -0.79 8.35 -30.95
C ALA A 67 -0.06 7.51 -29.89
N GLY A 68 -0.58 6.32 -29.53
CA GLY A 68 -0.08 5.49 -28.45
C GLY A 68 -0.61 5.88 -27.06
N ASN A 69 -1.55 6.84 -27.00
CA ASN A 69 -2.15 7.30 -25.75
C ASN A 69 -3.35 6.42 -25.38
N VAL A 70 -3.58 6.29 -24.08
CA VAL A 70 -4.60 5.44 -23.50
C VAL A 70 -5.90 6.21 -23.36
N ILE A 71 -6.99 5.67 -23.90
CA ILE A 71 -8.33 6.23 -23.82
C ILE A 71 -9.16 5.41 -22.84
N ILE A 72 -9.78 6.10 -21.88
CA ILE A 72 -10.78 5.57 -20.95
C ILE A 72 -11.96 6.54 -20.98
N LYS A 73 -13.16 6.09 -21.36
CA LYS A 73 -14.29 6.98 -21.65
C LYS A 73 -15.66 6.46 -21.25
N VAL A 74 -16.60 7.39 -21.12
CA VAL A 74 -18.04 7.12 -21.03
C VAL A 74 -18.59 6.79 -22.42
N ASP A 75 -19.65 5.97 -22.47
CA ASP A 75 -20.44 5.71 -23.67
C ASP A 75 -21.13 6.99 -24.17
N ASN A 76 -20.62 7.52 -25.27
CA ASN A 76 -21.12 8.71 -25.94
C ASN A 76 -21.99 8.43 -27.19
N PHE A 77 -22.38 7.18 -27.44
CA PHE A 77 -23.08 6.79 -28.67
C PHE A 77 -24.42 6.10 -28.43
N SER A 78 -24.59 5.35 -27.34
CA SER A 78 -25.85 4.67 -27.03
C SER A 78 -26.91 5.64 -26.52
N ASN A 79 -28.16 5.35 -26.88
CA ASN A 79 -29.33 5.96 -26.28
C ASN A 79 -29.78 5.15 -25.05
N VAL A 80 -29.61 5.71 -23.85
CA VAL A 80 -29.95 5.05 -22.58
C VAL A 80 -31.43 5.26 -22.24
N PRO A 81 -32.24 4.19 -22.08
CA PRO A 81 -33.62 4.32 -21.60
C PRO A 81 -33.72 4.81 -20.15
N PHE A 82 -34.85 5.40 -19.80
CA PHE A 82 -35.17 5.71 -18.40
C PHE A 82 -35.09 4.44 -17.52
N ASN A 83 -34.58 4.61 -16.29
CA ASN A 83 -34.28 3.52 -15.34
C ASN A 83 -33.19 2.54 -15.82
N GLN A 84 -32.30 2.98 -16.72
CA GLN A 84 -31.02 2.32 -17.04
C GLN A 84 -29.84 3.27 -16.76
N LYS A 85 -28.64 2.72 -16.61
CA LYS A 85 -27.40 3.44 -16.34
C LYS A 85 -26.51 3.44 -17.60
N ARG A 86 -25.61 4.42 -17.71
CA ARG A 86 -24.73 4.58 -18.89
C ARG A 86 -23.44 3.78 -18.73
N ASN A 87 -22.92 3.19 -19.80
CA ASN A 87 -21.68 2.43 -19.71
C ASN A 87 -20.47 3.37 -19.54
N SER A 88 -19.55 2.96 -18.67
CA SER A 88 -18.31 3.66 -18.36
C SER A 88 -17.24 2.63 -17.94
N VAL A 89 -16.09 3.10 -17.48
CA VAL A 89 -14.97 2.25 -17.05
C VAL A 89 -14.46 2.71 -15.68
N ARG A 90 -14.20 1.73 -14.82
CA ARG A 90 -13.42 1.85 -13.57
C ARG A 90 -12.35 0.79 -13.58
N ILE A 91 -11.11 1.20 -13.43
CA ILE A 91 -9.94 0.31 -13.35
C ILE A 91 -9.12 0.55 -12.08
N THR A 92 -8.45 -0.50 -11.60
CA THR A 92 -7.59 -0.47 -10.41
C THR A 92 -6.26 -1.16 -10.69
N THR A 93 -5.13 -0.64 -10.19
CA THR A 93 -3.83 -1.31 -10.36
C THR A 93 -3.80 -2.67 -9.67
N LYS A 94 -3.19 -3.67 -10.32
CA LYS A 94 -2.85 -4.96 -9.68
C LYS A 94 -1.79 -4.76 -8.60
N SER A 95 -0.74 -3.99 -8.92
CA SER A 95 0.28 -3.49 -7.99
C SER A 95 -0.34 -2.66 -6.85
N SER A 96 0.33 -2.67 -5.70
CA SER A 96 0.08 -1.76 -4.57
C SER A 96 1.42 -1.17 -4.13
N TYR A 97 1.40 0.13 -3.80
CA TYR A 97 2.58 0.95 -3.59
C TYR A 97 2.70 1.34 -2.13
N ALA A 98 3.80 0.95 -1.50
CA ALA A 98 4.09 1.34 -0.13
C ALA A 98 4.51 2.82 -0.03
N LEU A 99 4.61 3.30 1.20
CA LEU A 99 5.24 4.57 1.50
C LEU A 99 6.71 4.55 1.06
N GLY A 100 7.15 5.66 0.47
CA GLY A 100 8.37 5.69 -0.33
C GLY A 100 8.12 5.79 -1.84
N THR A 101 6.90 6.15 -2.28
CA THR A 101 6.48 6.14 -3.69
C THR A 101 6.33 7.55 -4.25
N LEU A 102 6.66 7.73 -5.52
CA LEU A 102 6.33 8.91 -6.32
C LEU A 102 5.55 8.46 -7.56
N TRP A 103 4.38 9.04 -7.79
CA TRP A 103 3.64 8.86 -9.05
C TRP A 103 3.77 10.09 -9.93
N ILE A 104 3.91 9.88 -11.24
CA ILE A 104 3.86 10.93 -12.28
C ILE A 104 2.82 10.50 -13.33
N ILE A 105 1.78 11.31 -13.50
CA ILE A 105 0.65 11.08 -14.41
C ILE A 105 0.72 12.14 -15.52
N ASP A 106 0.97 11.73 -16.77
CA ASP A 106 0.98 12.60 -17.94
C ASP A 106 -0.27 12.36 -18.79
N ALA A 107 -1.12 13.39 -18.94
CA ALA A 107 -2.33 13.33 -19.74
C ALA A 107 -2.46 14.52 -20.69
N VAL A 108 -3.15 14.31 -21.82
CA VAL A 108 -3.49 15.35 -22.81
C VAL A 108 -4.97 15.72 -22.79
N HIS A 109 -5.84 14.83 -22.29
CA HIS A 109 -7.25 15.09 -22.05
C HIS A 109 -7.70 14.50 -20.71
N VAL A 110 -8.63 15.17 -20.03
CA VAL A 110 -9.36 14.65 -18.87
C VAL A 110 -10.87 14.80 -19.11
N PRO A 111 -11.72 13.89 -18.61
CA PRO A 111 -13.16 13.93 -18.87
C PRO A 111 -13.78 15.21 -18.34
N TYR A 112 -14.76 15.80 -19.01
CA TYR A 112 -15.59 16.85 -18.44
C TYR A 112 -16.97 16.91 -19.11
N GLY A 113 -17.92 17.53 -18.42
CA GLY A 113 -19.30 17.69 -18.89
C GLY A 113 -20.27 17.70 -17.72
N CYS A 114 -21.51 18.14 -17.96
CA CYS A 114 -22.57 17.99 -16.97
C CYS A 114 -22.83 16.52 -16.62
N SER A 115 -23.11 16.25 -15.34
CA SER A 115 -23.09 14.94 -14.67
C SER A 115 -21.73 14.26 -14.49
N VAL A 116 -20.68 14.64 -15.21
CA VAL A 116 -19.42 13.89 -15.22
C VAL A 116 -18.65 14.07 -13.90
N TRP A 117 -18.24 12.96 -13.30
CA TRP A 117 -17.38 12.91 -12.11
C TRP A 117 -16.20 11.97 -12.43
N PRO A 118 -15.07 12.51 -12.91
CA PRO A 118 -13.89 11.74 -13.24
C PRO A 118 -12.84 11.84 -12.14
N SER A 119 -12.12 10.73 -11.93
CA SER A 119 -11.15 10.63 -10.85
C SER A 119 -9.88 9.88 -11.28
N ILE A 120 -8.73 10.33 -10.76
CA ILE A 120 -7.49 9.55 -10.65
C ILE A 120 -7.02 9.68 -9.21
N TRP A 121 -7.05 8.57 -8.49
CA TRP A 121 -6.92 8.56 -7.03
C TRP A 121 -6.21 7.30 -6.55
N THR A 122 -5.87 7.25 -5.27
CA THR A 122 -5.27 6.07 -4.66
C THR A 122 -5.92 5.74 -3.33
N MET A 123 -6.07 4.45 -3.00
CA MET A 123 -6.69 4.00 -1.76
C MET A 123 -5.96 2.80 -1.16
N GLY A 124 -5.81 2.77 0.15
CA GLY A 124 -5.28 1.63 0.90
C GLY A 124 -6.34 0.55 1.21
N PRO A 125 -5.95 -0.56 1.86
CA PRO A 125 -6.90 -1.60 2.27
C PRO A 125 -7.89 -1.08 3.32
N SER A 126 -9.18 -1.38 3.14
CA SER A 126 -10.28 -1.02 4.05
C SER A 126 -10.49 0.48 4.23
N TRP A 127 -11.30 1.09 3.36
CA TRP A 127 -11.68 2.50 3.46
C TRP A 127 -12.47 2.84 4.75
N PRO A 128 -12.24 4.00 5.40
CA PRO A 128 -11.17 4.98 5.16
C PRO A 128 -9.91 4.70 5.99
N ALA A 129 -9.81 3.54 6.66
CA ALA A 129 -8.71 3.18 7.55
C ALA A 129 -7.38 2.93 6.84
N GLY A 130 -7.41 2.55 5.56
CA GLY A 130 -6.23 2.48 4.69
C GLY A 130 -5.80 3.81 4.09
N GLY A 131 -6.55 4.89 4.31
CA GLY A 131 -6.36 6.20 3.69
C GLY A 131 -6.70 6.23 2.20
N GLU A 132 -6.96 7.43 1.69
CA GLU A 132 -7.31 7.72 0.30
C GLU A 132 -6.76 9.10 -0.11
N ILE A 133 -6.28 9.20 -1.35
CA ILE A 133 -5.60 10.36 -1.92
C ILE A 133 -6.18 10.66 -3.30
N ASP A 134 -6.87 11.77 -3.43
CA ASP A 134 -7.46 12.22 -4.69
C ASP A 134 -6.50 13.18 -5.39
N ILE A 135 -5.88 12.68 -6.46
CA ILE A 135 -4.82 13.38 -7.19
C ILE A 135 -5.42 14.25 -8.30
N PHE A 136 -6.41 13.71 -8.98
CA PHE A 136 -7.29 14.42 -9.88
C PHE A 136 -8.72 14.04 -9.54
N GLU A 137 -9.52 15.03 -9.18
CA GLU A 137 -10.97 14.89 -9.03
C GLU A 137 -11.64 16.20 -9.42
N ALA A 138 -12.76 16.09 -10.13
CA ALA A 138 -13.63 17.21 -10.43
C ALA A 138 -15.07 16.72 -10.59
N ILE A 139 -16.01 17.66 -10.70
CA ILE A 139 -17.40 17.36 -11.03
C ILE A 139 -17.99 18.37 -12.00
N ASN A 140 -18.94 17.92 -12.80
CA ASN A 140 -19.76 18.73 -13.69
C ASN A 140 -18.90 19.70 -14.53
N LEU A 141 -19.25 20.98 -14.51
CA LEU A 141 -18.51 22.07 -15.15
C LEU A 141 -17.84 23.00 -14.11
N ASN A 142 -17.29 22.44 -13.02
CA ASN A 142 -16.30 23.14 -12.19
C ASN A 142 -15.10 23.57 -13.06
N LEU A 143 -14.43 24.68 -12.75
CA LEU A 143 -13.37 25.21 -13.63
C LEU A 143 -11.98 24.58 -13.39
N ASN A 144 -11.72 24.14 -12.17
CA ASN A 144 -10.40 23.71 -11.69
C ASN A 144 -10.48 22.31 -11.06
N ASN A 145 -9.34 21.63 -11.00
CA ASN A 145 -9.17 20.38 -10.25
C ASN A 145 -9.31 20.61 -8.72
N GLN A 146 -9.63 19.57 -7.97
CA GLN A 146 -9.44 19.54 -6.51
C GLN A 146 -8.56 18.38 -6.07
N TYR A 147 -8.01 18.51 -4.86
CA TYR A 147 -7.23 17.50 -4.17
C TYR A 147 -7.88 17.21 -2.82
N ALA A 148 -7.94 15.95 -2.44
CA ALA A 148 -8.49 15.52 -1.15
C ALA A 148 -7.60 14.45 -0.49
N LEU A 149 -7.68 14.38 0.84
CA LEU A 149 -7.33 13.19 1.60
C LEU A 149 -8.55 12.75 2.42
N HIS A 150 -8.86 11.45 2.39
CA HIS A 150 -9.82 10.83 3.30
C HIS A 150 -9.10 9.85 4.24
N THR A 151 -9.43 9.93 5.53
CA THR A 151 -8.74 9.23 6.62
C THR A 151 -9.70 8.91 7.77
N THR A 152 -9.24 8.13 8.76
CA THR A 152 -9.90 8.06 10.07
C THR A 152 -9.70 9.36 10.88
N PRO A 153 -10.57 9.65 11.87
CA PRO A 153 -10.46 10.85 12.70
C PRO A 153 -9.07 11.05 13.33
N GLY A 154 -8.54 12.26 13.22
CA GLY A 154 -7.28 12.69 13.83
C GLY A 154 -6.31 13.39 12.88
N CYS A 155 -6.41 13.14 11.56
CA CYS A 155 -5.66 13.87 10.54
C CYS A 155 -6.37 15.20 10.22
N LEU A 156 -5.67 16.32 10.42
CA LEU A 156 -6.16 17.66 10.09
C LEU A 156 -5.17 18.36 9.16
N HIS A 157 -5.65 18.83 8.02
CA HIS A 157 -4.92 19.71 7.12
C HIS A 157 -4.91 21.15 7.65
N THR A 158 -3.74 21.79 7.59
CA THR A 158 -3.52 23.22 7.82
C THR A 158 -2.69 23.76 6.68
N THR A 159 -3.16 24.79 5.98
CA THR A 159 -2.51 25.37 4.80
C THR A 159 -1.03 25.73 5.06
N PRO A 160 -0.07 25.03 4.42
CA PRO A 160 1.35 25.39 4.53
C PRO A 160 1.67 26.68 3.76
N LEU A 161 2.77 27.34 4.13
CA LEU A 161 3.21 28.60 3.50
C LEU A 161 3.63 28.44 2.03
N ASP A 162 3.97 27.22 1.62
CA ASP A 162 4.47 26.86 0.29
C ASP A 162 3.41 26.14 -0.58
N GLN A 163 2.17 26.01 -0.11
CA GLN A 163 1.06 25.50 -0.93
C GLN A 163 0.51 26.59 -1.86
N LYS A 164 0.30 26.29 -3.14
CA LYS A 164 -0.32 27.20 -4.13
C LYS A 164 -1.85 27.13 -4.19
N GLY A 165 -2.43 25.97 -3.91
CA GLY A 165 -3.86 25.73 -3.89
C GLY A 165 -4.54 26.30 -2.64
N VAL A 166 -5.87 26.48 -2.71
CA VAL A 166 -6.67 27.05 -1.61
C VAL A 166 -7.30 25.93 -0.80
N SER A 167 -6.87 25.77 0.45
CA SER A 167 -7.52 24.85 1.40
C SER A 167 -8.93 25.35 1.76
N SER A 168 -9.92 24.46 1.75
CA SER A 168 -11.32 24.80 2.06
C SER A 168 -11.90 23.98 3.22
N ILE A 169 -11.53 22.71 3.35
CA ILE A 169 -11.97 21.82 4.43
C ILE A 169 -10.74 21.26 5.15
N PRO A 170 -10.57 21.47 6.47
CA PRO A 170 -9.37 21.06 7.18
C PRO A 170 -9.42 19.63 7.73
N ASP A 171 -10.59 19.03 7.94
CA ASP A 171 -10.71 17.73 8.61
C ASP A 171 -10.83 16.59 7.60
N CYS A 172 -9.77 15.77 7.53
CA CYS A 172 -9.63 14.69 6.57
C CYS A 172 -10.50 13.46 6.90
N SER A 173 -11.28 13.50 7.98
CA SER A 173 -12.23 12.45 8.35
C SER A 173 -13.69 12.77 8.05
N GLN A 174 -13.97 13.94 7.48
CA GLN A 174 -15.28 14.28 6.93
C GLN A 174 -15.55 13.54 5.62
N SER A 175 -16.82 13.44 5.22
CA SER A 175 -17.22 12.75 3.98
C SER A 175 -16.62 13.36 2.71
N SER A 176 -16.25 14.64 2.75
CA SER A 176 -15.55 15.38 1.68
C SER A 176 -14.03 15.26 1.72
N GLY A 177 -13.47 14.60 2.74
CA GLY A 177 -12.05 14.68 3.05
C GLY A 177 -11.61 16.11 3.39
N CYS A 178 -10.30 16.33 3.44
CA CYS A 178 -9.71 17.66 3.59
C CYS A 178 -9.25 18.21 2.24
N LEU A 179 -9.96 19.23 1.78
CA LEU A 179 -9.90 19.72 0.40
C LEU A 179 -8.90 20.85 0.20
N VAL A 180 -8.17 20.77 -0.91
CA VAL A 180 -7.38 21.85 -1.52
C VAL A 180 -7.84 22.04 -2.95
N GLY A 181 -8.40 23.22 -3.27
CA GLY A 181 -8.76 23.58 -4.64
C GLY A 181 -7.54 24.06 -5.43
N GLU A 182 -7.38 23.59 -6.66
CA GLU A 182 -6.32 24.06 -7.56
C GLU A 182 -6.58 25.52 -7.99
N THR A 183 -5.51 26.31 -8.10
CA THR A 183 -5.52 27.71 -8.56
C THR A 183 -4.82 27.88 -9.90
N MET A 184 -3.98 26.93 -10.31
CA MET A 184 -3.33 26.91 -11.62
C MET A 184 -4.38 26.86 -12.75
N PRO A 185 -4.31 27.78 -13.73
CA PRO A 185 -5.16 27.73 -14.91
C PRO A 185 -5.02 26.41 -15.68
N ASN A 186 -6.06 26.05 -16.43
CA ASN A 186 -6.06 24.87 -17.30
C ASN A 186 -5.82 23.55 -16.56
N SER A 187 -6.23 23.47 -15.28
CA SER A 187 -6.18 22.23 -14.49
C SER A 187 -7.33 21.25 -14.78
N TYR A 188 -8.38 21.71 -15.44
CA TYR A 188 -9.55 20.90 -15.80
C TYR A 188 -10.27 21.45 -17.06
N GLN A 189 -11.30 20.72 -17.52
CA GLN A 189 -12.10 20.97 -18.72
C GLN A 189 -11.34 21.19 -20.06
N ALA A 190 -12.00 21.81 -21.03
CA ALA A 190 -11.46 22.27 -22.31
C ALA A 190 -10.17 23.10 -22.17
N GLY A 191 -9.99 23.82 -21.06
CA GLY A 191 -8.76 24.58 -20.79
C GLY A 191 -7.53 23.66 -20.67
N PHE A 192 -7.67 22.54 -19.95
CA PHE A 192 -6.65 21.49 -19.89
C PHE A 192 -6.31 20.96 -21.28
N ALA A 193 -7.31 20.51 -22.04
CA ALA A 193 -7.12 19.96 -23.38
C ALA A 193 -6.49 20.98 -24.35
N ALA A 194 -6.96 22.24 -24.34
CA ALA A 194 -6.45 23.32 -25.20
C ALA A 194 -4.99 23.69 -24.89
N ALA A 195 -4.51 23.47 -23.66
CA ALA A 195 -3.10 23.63 -23.31
C ALA A 195 -2.20 22.48 -23.82
N GLY A 196 -2.77 21.38 -24.32
CA GLY A 196 -2.05 20.11 -24.54
C GLY A 196 -1.98 19.24 -23.27
N GLY A 197 -2.93 19.43 -22.36
CA GLY A 197 -3.07 18.78 -21.07
C GLY A 197 -2.08 19.26 -20.02
N GLY A 198 -1.53 18.32 -19.26
CA GLY A 198 -0.64 18.60 -18.15
C GLY A 198 -0.09 17.35 -17.49
N VAL A 199 0.62 17.56 -16.38
CA VAL A 199 1.24 16.51 -15.58
C VAL A 199 0.89 16.73 -14.12
N TRP A 200 0.48 15.67 -13.44
CA TRP A 200 0.47 15.60 -11.98
C TRP A 200 1.68 14.81 -11.49
N ALA A 201 2.27 15.25 -10.38
CA ALA A 201 3.19 14.43 -9.60
C ALA A 201 2.73 14.37 -8.14
N THR A 202 2.72 13.17 -7.56
CA THR A 202 2.26 12.91 -6.19
C THR A 202 3.33 12.17 -5.41
N GLN A 203 3.92 12.83 -4.43
CA GLN A 203 4.92 12.25 -3.53
C GLN A 203 4.23 11.63 -2.30
N PHE A 204 4.29 10.30 -2.22
CA PHE A 204 3.78 9.46 -1.14
C PHE A 204 4.96 8.82 -0.38
N ASP A 205 5.73 9.67 0.29
CA ASP A 205 7.00 9.33 0.92
C ASP A 205 7.14 10.03 2.28
N TYR A 206 8.19 9.69 3.03
CA TYR A 206 8.68 10.40 4.19
C TYR A 206 9.78 11.43 3.82
N THR A 207 10.47 11.22 2.70
CA THR A 207 11.73 11.86 2.30
C THR A 207 11.59 13.26 1.68
N GLY A 208 10.74 14.10 2.28
CA GLY A 208 11.04 15.54 2.30
C GLY A 208 12.09 15.85 3.36
N LEU A 209 12.82 16.97 3.25
CA LEU A 209 13.79 17.43 4.28
C LEU A 209 13.16 17.79 5.65
N PHE A 210 11.86 17.49 5.81
CA PHE A 210 10.94 18.02 6.81
C PHE A 210 9.87 17.01 7.28
N ASN A 211 9.96 15.71 6.93
CA ASN A 211 8.92 14.68 7.18
C ASN A 211 7.56 15.04 6.57
N LEU A 212 7.49 15.12 5.23
CA LEU A 212 6.32 15.65 4.52
C LEU A 212 5.32 14.55 4.12
N PRO A 213 4.07 14.57 4.61
CA PRO A 213 3.02 13.67 4.16
C PRO A 213 2.33 14.26 2.91
N GLY A 214 2.36 13.55 1.79
CA GLY A 214 1.51 13.83 0.62
C GLY A 214 1.66 15.24 0.03
N SER A 215 2.59 15.43 -0.91
CA SER A 215 2.63 16.64 -1.75
C SER A 215 2.21 16.32 -3.17
N ILE A 216 1.31 17.12 -3.71
CA ILE A 216 0.76 17.00 -5.07
C ILE A 216 1.10 18.27 -5.85
N TRP A 217 1.77 18.11 -6.98
CA TRP A 217 2.03 19.17 -7.94
C TRP A 217 1.17 18.96 -9.17
N PHE A 218 0.67 20.06 -9.74
CA PHE A 218 0.14 20.09 -11.10
C PHE A 218 0.89 21.12 -11.94
N TRP A 219 1.20 20.75 -13.17
CA TRP A 219 1.67 21.67 -14.19
C TRP A 219 0.86 21.48 -15.47
N SER A 220 0.23 22.55 -15.95
CA SER A 220 -0.26 22.62 -17.33
C SER A 220 0.91 22.40 -18.29
N ARG A 221 0.67 21.79 -19.46
CA ARG A 221 1.69 21.36 -20.41
C ARG A 221 2.86 22.35 -20.67
N PRO A 222 2.65 23.66 -20.89
CA PRO A 222 3.75 24.60 -21.12
C PRO A 222 4.63 24.87 -19.89
N ASN A 223 4.23 24.41 -18.71
CA ASN A 223 4.89 24.66 -17.42
C ASN A 223 5.51 23.40 -16.79
N VAL A 224 5.50 22.25 -17.47
CA VAL A 224 6.07 21.01 -16.95
C VAL A 224 7.59 21.15 -16.74
N PRO A 225 8.13 20.83 -15.54
CA PRO A 225 9.56 20.90 -15.23
C PRO A 225 10.45 20.14 -16.22
N GLN A 226 11.68 20.61 -16.42
CA GLN A 226 12.60 19.98 -17.36
C GLN A 226 13.05 18.61 -16.87
N SER A 227 13.18 18.40 -15.56
CA SER A 227 13.40 17.08 -14.95
C SER A 227 12.37 16.05 -15.41
N ILE A 228 11.09 16.43 -15.51
CA ILE A 228 10.01 15.56 -15.98
C ILE A 228 10.02 15.43 -17.50
N VAL A 229 10.13 16.54 -18.25
CA VAL A 229 10.14 16.52 -19.73
C VAL A 229 11.28 15.68 -20.30
N GLN A 230 12.44 15.67 -19.64
CA GLN A 230 13.64 14.93 -20.07
C GLN A 230 13.71 13.51 -19.48
N SER A 231 12.82 13.14 -18.54
CA SER A 231 12.81 11.81 -17.94
C SER A 231 12.29 10.73 -18.89
N THR A 232 13.05 9.64 -19.04
CA THR A 232 12.58 8.39 -19.64
C THR A 232 12.00 7.44 -18.57
N ALA A 233 11.62 6.22 -18.96
CA ALA A 233 11.22 5.18 -18.00
C ALA A 233 12.40 4.73 -17.12
N GLU A 234 13.62 4.79 -17.63
CA GLU A 234 14.85 4.36 -16.95
C GLU A 234 15.53 5.47 -16.13
N SER A 235 14.97 6.68 -16.16
CA SER A 235 15.54 7.86 -15.51
C SER A 235 15.15 7.93 -14.03
N SER A 236 16.11 8.23 -13.16
CA SER A 236 15.79 8.66 -11.79
C SER A 236 15.22 10.09 -11.80
N ILE A 237 14.19 10.34 -11.00
CA ILE A 237 13.56 11.67 -10.93
C ILE A 237 14.29 12.57 -9.92
N ASP A 238 14.68 13.75 -10.39
CA ASP A 238 15.06 14.90 -9.55
C ASP A 238 13.85 15.83 -9.38
N LEU A 239 13.70 16.37 -8.16
CA LEU A 239 12.61 17.25 -7.75
C LEU A 239 13.07 18.72 -7.63
N SER A 240 14.35 19.01 -7.89
CA SER A 240 14.97 20.32 -7.62
C SER A 240 14.34 21.50 -8.38
N ASP A 241 13.76 21.27 -9.56
CA ASP A 241 13.12 22.30 -10.42
C ASP A 241 11.58 22.34 -10.30
N TRP A 242 10.97 21.57 -9.39
CA TRP A 242 9.51 21.44 -9.28
C TRP A 242 8.83 22.65 -8.63
N GLY A 243 9.55 23.32 -7.73
CA GLY A 243 9.03 24.44 -6.96
C GLY A 243 7.92 24.04 -5.97
N PRO A 244 7.11 25.01 -5.50
CA PRO A 244 6.11 24.74 -4.48
C PRO A 244 4.94 23.89 -5.02
N PRO A 245 4.38 22.95 -4.23
CA PRO A 245 3.27 22.09 -4.63
C PRO A 245 1.92 22.82 -4.76
N SER A 246 0.99 22.18 -5.46
CA SER A 246 -0.42 22.61 -5.55
C SER A 246 -1.16 22.32 -4.25
N ALA A 247 -1.04 21.10 -3.73
CA ALA A 247 -1.55 20.68 -2.42
C ALA A 247 -0.42 20.07 -1.59
N SER A 248 -0.39 20.36 -0.28
CA SER A 248 0.67 19.86 0.59
C SER A 248 0.13 19.58 1.98
N TYR A 249 0.06 18.30 2.36
CA TYR A 249 -0.62 17.88 3.59
C TYR A 249 0.34 17.85 4.80
N ILE A 250 1.20 18.86 4.88
CA ILE A 250 2.24 19.03 5.90
C ILE A 250 1.63 19.43 7.24
N ASN A 251 1.26 18.44 8.07
CA ASN A 251 0.92 18.69 9.46
C ASN A 251 1.39 17.56 10.40
N SER A 252 1.91 17.95 11.55
CA SER A 252 2.23 17.11 12.71
C SER A 252 1.08 16.23 13.22
N THR A 253 -0.19 16.59 12.92
CA THR A 253 -1.36 15.77 13.26
C THR A 253 -1.65 14.68 12.24
N CYS A 254 -1.23 14.87 10.98
CA CYS A 254 -1.47 13.95 9.87
C CYS A 254 -0.20 13.22 9.43
N THR A 255 0.49 12.56 10.37
CA THR A 255 1.61 11.68 10.02
C THR A 255 1.08 10.50 9.19
N VAL A 256 1.41 10.48 7.90
CA VAL A 256 0.87 9.52 6.92
C VAL A 256 1.05 8.04 7.33
N GLU A 257 2.10 7.69 8.09
CA GLU A 257 2.27 6.34 8.69
C GLU A 257 1.08 5.85 9.53
N ASN A 258 0.30 6.76 10.10
CA ASN A 258 -0.82 6.44 11.00
C ASN A 258 -2.16 6.32 10.27
N PHE A 259 -2.27 6.88 9.06
CA PHE A 259 -3.54 7.05 8.34
C PHE A 259 -3.57 6.36 6.96
N PHE A 260 -2.41 6.00 6.41
CA PHE A 260 -2.30 5.42 5.06
C PHE A 260 -1.53 4.10 5.07
N GLY A 261 -2.14 3.07 4.46
CA GLY A 261 -1.45 1.82 4.12
C GLY A 261 -0.80 1.89 2.73
N PRO A 262 -0.28 0.76 2.22
CA PRO A 262 0.10 0.64 0.81
C PRO A 262 -1.11 0.89 -0.10
N GLN A 263 -0.97 1.82 -1.06
CA GLN A 263 -2.08 2.32 -1.87
C GLN A 263 -2.21 1.53 -3.18
N LYS A 264 -3.42 1.31 -3.69
CA LYS A 264 -3.68 0.98 -5.10
C LYS A 264 -4.15 2.23 -5.83
N MET A 265 -3.81 2.39 -7.11
CA MET A 265 -4.30 3.50 -7.92
C MET A 265 -5.57 3.10 -8.67
N PHE A 266 -6.49 4.04 -8.78
CA PHE A 266 -7.81 3.92 -9.42
C PHE A 266 -7.94 4.99 -10.50
N ILE A 267 -8.61 4.63 -11.60
CA ILE A 267 -9.07 5.58 -12.62
C ILE A 267 -10.51 5.23 -12.93
N ASP A 268 -11.41 6.19 -12.78
CA ASP A 268 -12.81 5.99 -13.16
C ASP A 268 -13.48 7.28 -13.64
N ILE A 269 -14.62 7.07 -14.29
CA ILE A 269 -15.57 8.11 -14.59
C ILE A 269 -16.92 7.60 -14.12
N THR A 270 -17.45 8.19 -13.05
CA THR A 270 -18.85 8.02 -12.66
C THR A 270 -19.69 9.20 -13.14
N LEU A 271 -21.01 9.07 -13.06
CA LEU A 271 -21.96 10.10 -13.46
C LEU A 271 -22.95 10.36 -12.32
N CYS A 272 -23.28 11.61 -12.07
CA CYS A 272 -24.18 12.02 -10.99
C CYS A 272 -23.72 11.50 -9.60
N GLY A 273 -24.42 10.50 -9.05
CA GLY A 273 -24.08 9.89 -7.76
C GLY A 273 -24.12 10.85 -6.58
N GLN A 274 -23.42 10.48 -5.51
CA GLN A 274 -23.42 11.19 -4.23
C GLN A 274 -22.72 12.55 -4.23
N TYR A 275 -22.10 12.99 -5.34
CA TYR A 275 -21.41 14.28 -5.41
C TYR A 275 -21.81 15.11 -6.63
N ALA A 276 -21.44 14.71 -7.85
CA ALA A 276 -21.83 15.47 -9.06
C ALA A 276 -23.35 15.55 -9.27
N GLY A 277 -24.10 14.57 -8.75
CA GLY A 277 -25.56 14.48 -8.83
C GLY A 277 -26.32 15.24 -7.75
N LEU A 278 -25.64 15.77 -6.73
CA LEU A 278 -26.28 16.56 -5.68
C LEU A 278 -26.90 17.83 -6.30
N PRO A 279 -28.16 18.19 -5.99
CA PRO A 279 -28.84 19.30 -6.65
C PRO A 279 -28.08 20.62 -6.60
N GLU A 280 -27.46 20.96 -5.46
CA GLU A 280 -26.66 22.17 -5.31
C GLU A 280 -25.38 22.17 -6.14
N GLN A 281 -24.70 21.03 -6.27
CA GLN A 281 -23.47 20.89 -7.06
C GLN A 281 -23.75 20.85 -8.57
N TYR A 282 -24.80 20.12 -8.94
CA TYR A 282 -25.26 20.01 -10.32
C TYR A 282 -25.79 21.36 -10.82
N LEU A 283 -26.72 22.00 -10.10
CA LEU A 283 -27.31 23.26 -10.54
C LEU A 283 -26.32 24.44 -10.52
N ALA A 284 -25.29 24.41 -9.66
CA ALA A 284 -24.26 25.45 -9.64
C ALA A 284 -23.53 25.65 -10.98
N THR A 285 -23.40 24.58 -11.78
CA THR A 285 -22.65 24.63 -13.06
C THR A 285 -23.44 24.10 -14.26
N CYS A 286 -24.57 23.41 -14.05
CA CYS A 286 -25.36 22.73 -15.09
C CYS A 286 -26.87 23.01 -15.07
N ALA A 287 -27.34 24.05 -14.36
CA ALA A 287 -28.78 24.39 -14.30
C ALA A 287 -29.46 24.64 -15.67
N GLY A 288 -28.71 24.97 -16.72
CA GLY A 288 -29.25 25.19 -18.07
C GLY A 288 -29.24 23.97 -18.99
N GLN A 289 -28.77 22.80 -18.51
CA GLN A 289 -28.47 21.65 -19.36
C GLN A 289 -29.69 20.82 -19.77
N GLY A 290 -30.77 20.85 -18.98
CA GLY A 290 -31.99 20.10 -19.28
C GLY A 290 -33.23 20.67 -18.57
N PRO A 291 -34.42 20.16 -18.92
CA PRO A 291 -35.70 20.74 -18.49
C PRO A 291 -36.12 20.36 -17.07
N THR A 292 -35.47 19.38 -16.42
CA THR A 292 -35.90 18.86 -15.11
C THR A 292 -35.10 19.42 -13.94
N GLY A 293 -33.87 19.90 -14.18
CA GLY A 293 -32.94 20.31 -13.13
C GLY A 293 -32.33 19.12 -12.35
N LYS A 294 -32.46 17.89 -12.86
CA LYS A 294 -31.97 16.67 -12.22
C LYS A 294 -30.90 16.02 -13.08
N CYS A 295 -29.75 15.78 -12.47
CA CYS A 295 -28.58 15.22 -13.14
C CYS A 295 -28.86 13.98 -14.02
N TYR A 296 -29.59 12.99 -13.48
CA TYR A 296 -29.92 11.75 -14.19
C TYR A 296 -30.86 11.97 -15.38
N ASP A 297 -32.02 12.62 -15.13
CA ASP A 297 -33.07 12.84 -16.13
C ASP A 297 -32.58 13.76 -17.28
N ASP A 298 -31.70 14.73 -16.98
CA ASP A 298 -31.21 15.72 -17.94
C ASP A 298 -29.96 15.27 -18.75
N ASN A 299 -29.17 14.29 -18.27
CA ASN A 299 -27.89 13.92 -18.92
C ASN A 299 -27.71 12.43 -19.18
N VAL A 300 -28.16 11.55 -18.27
CA VAL A 300 -27.83 10.13 -18.36
C VAL A 300 -28.80 9.44 -19.31
N VAL A 301 -30.08 9.73 -19.17
CA VAL A 301 -31.16 9.26 -20.06
C VAL A 301 -31.05 9.92 -21.43
N GLY A 302 -31.31 9.16 -22.50
CA GLY A 302 -31.29 9.64 -23.87
C GLY A 302 -29.95 9.42 -24.60
N PRO A 303 -29.69 10.16 -25.70
CA PRO A 303 -28.51 9.96 -26.55
C PRO A 303 -27.22 10.34 -25.82
N GLY A 304 -26.11 9.67 -26.13
CA GLY A 304 -24.83 9.88 -25.44
C GLY A 304 -23.96 11.04 -25.94
N ASN A 305 -24.38 11.80 -26.94
CA ASN A 305 -23.52 12.81 -27.60
C ASN A 305 -23.15 14.00 -26.70
N ASN A 306 -23.73 14.11 -25.50
CA ASN A 306 -23.27 15.01 -24.44
C ASN A 306 -21.97 14.56 -23.75
N TYR A 307 -21.54 13.30 -23.96
CA TYR A 307 -20.33 12.70 -23.36
C TYR A 307 -19.13 12.65 -24.32
N ASP A 308 -19.16 13.39 -25.43
CA ASP A 308 -18.03 13.45 -26.40
C ASP A 308 -16.70 13.90 -25.75
N ASN A 309 -16.76 14.72 -24.69
CA ASN A 309 -15.62 15.16 -23.91
C ASN A 309 -15.42 14.37 -22.59
N ALA A 310 -16.19 13.31 -22.35
CA ALA A 310 -16.10 12.50 -21.13
C ALA A 310 -15.09 11.34 -21.29
N TYR A 311 -13.82 11.69 -21.56
CA TYR A 311 -12.72 10.74 -21.70
C TYR A 311 -11.40 11.23 -21.10
N PHE A 312 -10.64 10.31 -20.52
CA PHE A 312 -9.21 10.48 -20.27
C PHE A 312 -8.45 10.17 -21.57
N GLU A 313 -7.41 10.96 -21.86
CA GLU A 313 -6.34 10.58 -22.78
C GLU A 313 -4.99 10.71 -22.07
N ILE A 314 -4.43 9.56 -21.68
CA ILE A 314 -3.24 9.46 -20.83
C ILE A 314 -2.06 8.99 -21.67
N LYS A 315 -0.93 9.70 -21.61
CA LYS A 315 0.32 9.25 -22.26
C LYS A 315 1.00 8.15 -21.45
N SER A 316 1.14 8.40 -20.14
CA SER A 316 1.81 7.49 -19.23
C SER A 316 1.44 7.75 -17.78
N ILE A 317 1.40 6.69 -16.97
CA ILE A 317 1.50 6.78 -15.51
C ILE A 317 2.77 6.04 -15.11
N ARG A 318 3.68 6.70 -14.40
CA ARG A 318 4.94 6.14 -13.93
C ARG A 318 4.98 6.16 -12.41
N ALA A 319 5.22 5.02 -11.78
CA ALA A 319 5.42 4.88 -10.35
C ALA A 319 6.90 4.60 -10.07
N TYR A 320 7.47 5.35 -9.13
CA TYR A 320 8.86 5.24 -8.70
C TYR A 320 8.93 5.04 -7.19
N THR A 321 10.05 4.53 -6.67
CA THR A 321 10.28 4.41 -5.23
C THR A 321 11.69 4.79 -4.79
N THR A 322 11.84 5.23 -3.54
CA THR A 322 13.13 5.44 -2.87
C THR A 322 13.79 4.15 -2.35
N ALA A 323 13.07 3.01 -2.38
CA ALA A 323 13.64 1.70 -2.06
C ALA A 323 14.37 1.08 -3.26
N ALA A 324 15.57 0.53 -3.08
CA ALA A 324 16.24 -0.19 -4.15
C ALA A 324 15.38 -1.40 -4.62
N PRO A 325 15.22 -1.65 -5.94
CA PRO A 325 14.30 -2.66 -6.46
C PRO A 325 14.78 -4.09 -6.16
N GLY A 326 14.38 -4.59 -4.99
CA GLY A 326 14.53 -5.99 -4.60
C GLY A 326 13.47 -6.84 -5.29
N ALA A 327 13.77 -7.37 -6.47
CA ALA A 327 12.86 -8.21 -7.24
C ALA A 327 12.42 -9.47 -6.47
N THR A 328 11.21 -9.47 -5.91
CA THR A 328 10.52 -10.68 -5.42
C THR A 328 9.83 -11.41 -6.57
N GLY A 329 10.60 -11.78 -7.59
CA GLY A 329 10.16 -12.72 -8.61
C GLY A 329 10.01 -14.11 -8.00
N VAL A 330 8.76 -14.54 -7.76
CA VAL A 330 8.47 -15.90 -7.28
C VAL A 330 8.64 -16.89 -8.44
N SER A 331 9.86 -17.30 -8.71
CA SER A 331 10.12 -18.46 -9.56
C SER A 331 9.68 -19.73 -8.83
N ALA A 332 8.86 -20.54 -9.48
CA ALA A 332 8.37 -21.80 -8.94
C ALA A 332 9.54 -22.76 -8.67
N LEU A 333 9.60 -23.31 -7.46
CA LEU A 333 10.50 -24.42 -7.13
C LEU A 333 9.92 -25.72 -7.70
N ASP A 334 10.43 -26.13 -8.86
CA ASP A 334 10.21 -27.47 -9.38
C ASP A 334 11.08 -28.48 -8.63
N ASN A 335 10.53 -29.66 -8.34
CA ASN A 335 11.02 -30.55 -7.30
C ASN A 335 11.57 -31.85 -7.89
N SER A 336 12.89 -31.97 -8.01
CA SER A 336 13.54 -33.26 -8.33
C SER A 336 14.74 -33.57 -7.45
N HIS A 337 14.74 -34.79 -6.90
CA HIS A 337 15.85 -35.36 -6.15
C HIS A 337 16.89 -35.99 -7.09
N SER A 338 18.19 -35.75 -6.86
CA SER A 338 19.20 -36.82 -6.96
C SER A 338 20.54 -36.43 -6.30
N GLY A 339 21.26 -37.44 -5.81
CA GLY A 339 22.35 -37.30 -4.84
C GLY A 339 23.70 -36.78 -5.34
N GLY A 340 24.28 -35.92 -4.50
CA GLY A 340 25.67 -35.97 -3.98
C GLY A 340 26.88 -36.30 -4.87
N LYS A 341 27.88 -35.39 -4.81
CA LYS A 341 29.19 -35.66 -4.16
C LYS A 341 30.02 -34.39 -3.99
N ARG A 342 30.97 -34.41 -3.05
CA ARG A 342 31.94 -33.33 -2.78
C ARG A 342 33.12 -33.38 -3.75
N THR A 343 33.62 -32.22 -4.18
CA THR A 343 35.03 -31.97 -4.55
C THR A 343 35.39 -30.50 -4.27
N ILE A 344 36.69 -30.19 -4.21
CA ILE A 344 37.24 -29.06 -3.43
C ILE A 344 38.22 -28.21 -4.28
N HIS A 345 38.11 -26.86 -4.19
CA HIS A 345 39.12 -25.83 -4.53
C HIS A 345 39.61 -25.66 -6.00
N PRO A 346 40.35 -24.57 -6.35
CA PRO A 346 40.29 -23.16 -5.86
C PRO A 346 40.39 -22.08 -6.99
N MET A 347 40.22 -20.79 -6.63
CA MET A 347 40.82 -19.51 -7.17
C MET A 347 41.01 -19.34 -8.71
N TRP A 348 40.84 -18.16 -9.33
CA TRP A 348 41.64 -16.90 -9.33
C TRP A 348 40.69 -15.80 -9.90
N SER A 349 40.60 -14.54 -9.45
CA SER A 349 41.58 -13.45 -9.34
C SER A 349 41.95 -12.74 -10.66
N SER A 350 41.81 -11.40 -10.67
CA SER A 350 42.24 -10.39 -11.67
C SER A 350 41.33 -10.20 -12.92
N LEU A 351 40.79 -9.04 -13.30
CA LEU A 351 41.17 -7.60 -13.26
C LEU A 351 41.96 -7.11 -14.51
N LEU A 352 41.29 -6.32 -15.38
CA LEU A 352 41.70 -5.11 -16.16
C LEU A 352 40.62 -4.89 -17.27
N LEU A 353 39.95 -3.74 -17.41
CA LEU A 353 40.41 -2.45 -17.97
C LEU A 353 41.20 -2.54 -19.30
N ALA A 354 40.58 -2.18 -20.44
CA ALA A 354 40.74 -0.84 -21.04
C ALA A 354 40.15 -0.69 -22.47
N LEU A 355 39.61 0.51 -22.69
CA LEU A 355 39.19 1.22 -23.91
C LEU A 355 39.99 0.97 -25.22
N LEU A 356 39.29 1.06 -26.38
CA LEU A 356 39.41 2.08 -27.45
C LEU A 356 38.49 1.61 -28.63
N SER A 357 37.43 2.33 -29.01
CA SER A 357 37.41 3.50 -29.92
C SER A 357 37.90 3.24 -31.35
N VAL A 358 36.99 3.36 -32.34
CA VAL A 358 37.03 4.31 -33.49
C VAL A 358 35.97 3.91 -34.55
N ALA A 359 35.41 4.92 -35.23
CA ALA A 359 34.28 4.83 -36.16
C ALA A 359 34.68 4.67 -37.66
N PHE A 360 33.73 4.97 -38.56
CA PHE A 360 33.71 4.83 -40.04
C PHE A 360 33.32 3.42 -40.55
N ARG A 361 32.48 3.25 -41.59
CA ARG A 361 32.03 4.18 -42.65
C ARG A 361 30.54 4.01 -43.03
N THR A 362 29.94 5.15 -43.33
CA THR A 362 28.81 5.39 -44.23
C THR A 362 28.91 4.68 -45.59
N SER A 363 27.76 4.31 -46.22
CA SER A 363 27.24 4.94 -47.46
C SER A 363 26.24 4.09 -48.28
N ARG A 364 25.07 4.68 -48.62
CA ARG A 364 24.29 4.49 -49.89
C ARG A 364 23.72 3.07 -50.15
N ASN A 365 22.90 2.71 -51.16
CA ASN A 365 21.79 3.26 -52.00
C ASN A 365 21.17 2.04 -52.77
N LEU A 366 19.96 1.99 -53.37
CA LEU A 366 18.85 2.94 -53.59
C LEU A 366 17.50 2.18 -53.77
N CYS A 367 16.38 2.90 -53.60
CA CYS A 367 15.07 2.81 -54.32
C CYS A 367 14.87 1.78 -55.46
N VAL A 368 13.74 1.05 -55.43
CA VAL A 368 12.88 0.75 -56.61
C VAL A 368 11.39 0.76 -56.20
N ARG A 369 10.52 1.39 -57.01
CA ARG A 369 9.03 1.30 -56.97
C ARG A 369 8.53 0.16 -57.85
N CYS A 370 7.35 -0.41 -57.55
CA CYS A 370 6.40 -0.75 -58.64
C CYS A 370 4.90 -0.78 -58.20
N SER A 371 4.05 -0.34 -59.13
CA SER A 371 2.57 -0.44 -59.32
C SER A 371 1.73 -1.37 -58.42
N GLN A 372 0.58 -0.98 -57.86
CA GLN A 372 -0.71 -0.42 -58.38
C GLN A 372 -1.79 -1.45 -58.79
N ARG A 373 -3.05 -1.16 -58.41
CA ARG A 373 -4.35 -1.55 -59.04
C ARG A 373 -4.77 -3.04 -58.85
N LEU A 374 -6.03 -3.45 -58.61
CA LEU A 374 -7.41 -2.97 -58.96
C LEU A 374 -8.41 -3.25 -57.79
N GLN A 375 -9.28 -2.31 -57.39
CA GLN A 375 -10.73 -2.17 -57.70
C GLN A 375 -11.74 -3.08 -56.95
N ALA A 376 -12.98 -2.59 -56.81
CA ALA A 376 -14.01 -3.04 -55.88
C ALA A 376 -15.23 -3.68 -56.55
N SER A 377 -16.04 -4.44 -55.80
CA SER A 377 -17.44 -4.76 -56.16
C SER A 377 -18.30 -5.27 -55.00
N SER A 378 -19.46 -4.63 -54.81
CA SER A 378 -20.75 -5.11 -54.27
C SER A 378 -21.83 -4.72 -55.32
N PRO A 379 -23.13 -5.12 -55.29
CA PRO A 379 -23.94 -5.60 -54.13
C PRO A 379 -25.06 -6.66 -54.41
N HIS A 380 -25.78 -7.07 -53.33
CA HIS A 380 -27.21 -7.51 -53.27
C HIS A 380 -27.67 -8.80 -54.00
N PRO A 381 -28.93 -9.31 -53.80
CA PRO A 381 -30.00 -8.95 -52.85
C PRO A 381 -30.44 -10.10 -51.89
N GLY A 382 -31.45 -9.87 -51.03
CA GLY A 382 -31.93 -10.83 -50.02
C GLY A 382 -33.31 -11.47 -50.27
N ALA A 383 -33.83 -12.19 -49.27
CA ALA A 383 -35.20 -12.75 -49.25
C ALA A 383 -35.81 -12.73 -47.83
N ARG A 384 -37.15 -12.70 -47.74
CA ARG A 384 -37.95 -12.69 -46.51
C ARG A 384 -38.68 -14.04 -46.29
N PHE A 385 -39.25 -14.17 -45.08
CA PHE A 385 -40.54 -14.80 -44.72
C PHE A 385 -40.60 -16.22 -44.11
N LEU A 386 -41.57 -16.34 -43.19
CA LEU A 386 -42.06 -17.52 -42.45
C LEU A 386 -41.09 -18.06 -41.37
N GLY A 387 -41.56 -18.57 -40.23
CA GLY A 387 -42.93 -18.73 -39.71
C GLY A 387 -42.89 -19.46 -38.36
N GLU A 388 -43.94 -19.35 -37.54
CA GLU A 388 -43.96 -19.86 -36.16
C GLU A 388 -43.87 -21.40 -36.05
N ALA A 389 -43.22 -21.88 -34.97
CA ALA A 389 -43.49 -23.21 -34.43
C ALA A 389 -43.24 -23.26 -32.91
N ARG A 390 -44.31 -23.09 -32.11
CA ARG A 390 -44.29 -23.41 -30.68
C ARG A 390 -44.11 -24.92 -30.47
N ARG A 391 -43.31 -25.33 -29.50
CA ARG A 391 -43.47 -26.63 -28.82
C ARG A 391 -43.55 -26.43 -27.32
N ALA A 392 -44.74 -26.67 -26.78
CA ALA A 392 -44.91 -26.95 -25.37
C ALA A 392 -44.73 -28.46 -25.14
N TYR A 393 -44.15 -28.85 -24.01
CA TYR A 393 -44.43 -30.14 -23.40
C TYR A 393 -44.58 -29.93 -21.90
N ALA A 394 -45.69 -30.41 -21.36
CA ALA A 394 -45.98 -30.39 -19.93
C ALA A 394 -45.81 -31.80 -19.37
N SER A 395 -45.45 -31.90 -18.09
CA SER A 395 -45.89 -33.03 -17.28
C SER A 395 -46.40 -32.51 -15.93
N LYS A 396 -47.50 -33.12 -15.46
CA LYS A 396 -48.14 -32.81 -14.18
C LYS A 396 -47.52 -33.68 -13.08
N HIS A 397 -47.52 -33.17 -11.86
CA HIS A 397 -48.02 -33.97 -10.73
C HIS A 397 -48.84 -33.10 -9.78
N SER A 398 -50.03 -33.57 -9.42
CA SER A 398 -50.91 -33.06 -8.36
C SER A 398 -50.53 -33.72 -7.03
N ASN A 399 -50.70 -33.11 -5.85
CA ASN A 399 -52.04 -32.87 -5.29
C ASN A 399 -52.07 -31.89 -4.08
N THR A 400 -53.20 -31.20 -3.95
CA THR A 400 -53.88 -30.71 -2.71
C THR A 400 -53.09 -30.45 -1.42
N GLY A 401 -53.18 -29.21 -0.92
CA GLY A 401 -52.96 -28.86 0.49
C GLY A 401 -53.10 -27.35 0.73
N LYS A 402 -54.29 -26.88 1.13
CA LYS A 402 -54.48 -25.47 1.56
C LYS A 402 -54.07 -25.33 3.02
N GLU A 403 -53.09 -24.47 3.30
CA GLU A 403 -53.06 -23.65 4.50
C GLU A 403 -52.10 -22.46 4.29
N GLY A 404 -52.53 -21.26 4.68
CA GLY A 404 -51.80 -20.03 4.38
C GLY A 404 -50.61 -19.80 5.31
N LYS A 405 -49.47 -19.35 4.76
CA LYS A 405 -48.39 -18.76 5.55
C LYS A 405 -47.67 -17.66 4.75
N TYR A 406 -47.75 -16.45 5.32
CA TYR A 406 -46.99 -15.24 5.06
C TYR A 406 -45.81 -15.32 4.07
N SER A 407 -45.77 -14.39 3.12
CA SER A 407 -44.52 -13.99 2.48
C SER A 407 -43.53 -13.54 3.55
N LYS A 408 -42.46 -14.31 3.77
CA LYS A 408 -41.36 -13.85 4.63
C LYS A 408 -40.72 -12.63 3.98
N SER A 409 -40.66 -11.54 4.74
CA SER A 409 -39.93 -10.35 4.34
C SER A 409 -38.45 -10.68 4.16
N THR A 410 -37.80 -10.09 3.16
CA THR A 410 -36.34 -10.14 2.99
C THR A 410 -35.61 -9.32 4.05
N ALA A 411 -36.32 -8.54 4.88
CA ALA A 411 -35.75 -7.74 5.96
C ALA A 411 -35.05 -8.56 7.06
N ASP A 412 -35.40 -9.84 7.22
CA ASP A 412 -34.82 -10.72 8.26
C ASP A 412 -33.55 -11.47 7.80
N LEU A 413 -33.11 -11.27 6.54
CA LEU A 413 -31.92 -11.93 6.00
C LEU A 413 -30.63 -11.23 6.47
N VAL A 414 -30.14 -11.64 7.64
CA VAL A 414 -28.81 -11.26 8.15
C VAL A 414 -27.72 -11.74 7.17
N PRO A 415 -26.90 -10.84 6.59
CA PRO A 415 -25.80 -11.21 5.70
C PRO A 415 -24.81 -12.17 6.38
N GLY A 416 -24.27 -13.15 5.64
CA GLY A 416 -23.45 -14.25 6.18
C GLY A 416 -22.36 -13.82 7.17
N SER A 417 -21.71 -12.67 6.89
CA SER A 417 -20.73 -11.98 7.74
C SER A 417 -21.14 -11.68 9.20
N LYS A 418 -22.42 -11.85 9.56
CA LYS A 418 -23.00 -11.55 10.89
C LYS A 418 -23.71 -12.74 11.55
N GLN A 419 -23.66 -13.94 10.96
CA GLN A 419 -24.26 -15.12 11.56
C GLN A 419 -23.27 -15.78 12.55
N PRO A 420 -23.62 -15.98 13.84
CA PRO A 420 -22.76 -16.71 14.75
C PRO A 420 -22.69 -18.19 14.34
N ILE A 421 -21.56 -18.85 14.60
CA ILE A 421 -21.36 -20.29 14.38
C ILE A 421 -22.54 -21.07 15.00
N THR A 422 -23.32 -21.73 14.14
CA THR A 422 -24.58 -22.37 14.55
C THR A 422 -24.40 -23.79 15.09
N ASP A 423 -23.26 -24.43 14.82
CA ASP A 423 -22.91 -25.75 15.32
C ASP A 423 -22.12 -25.69 16.63
N GLU A 424 -22.60 -26.41 17.65
CA GLU A 424 -21.99 -26.48 18.98
C GLU A 424 -20.57 -27.04 18.95
N ALA A 425 -20.30 -28.04 18.10
CA ALA A 425 -18.97 -28.64 17.99
C ALA A 425 -17.96 -27.65 17.37
N ALA A 426 -18.39 -26.89 16.36
CA ALA A 426 -17.60 -25.81 15.76
C ALA A 426 -17.29 -24.68 16.75
N ARG A 427 -18.24 -24.27 17.60
CA ARG A 427 -17.97 -23.29 18.68
C ARG A 427 -16.92 -23.80 19.67
N ALA A 428 -17.01 -25.08 20.05
CA ALA A 428 -16.08 -25.69 21.00
C ALA A 428 -14.65 -25.83 20.43
N GLU A 429 -14.47 -26.08 19.14
CA GLU A 429 -13.14 -26.07 18.50
C GLU A 429 -12.64 -24.63 18.23
N TYR A 430 -13.53 -23.66 17.94
CA TYR A 430 -13.17 -22.25 17.83
C TYR A 430 -12.59 -21.70 19.14
N ALA A 431 -13.24 -21.97 20.28
CA ALA A 431 -12.72 -21.58 21.59
C ALA A 431 -11.35 -22.19 21.90
N LYS A 432 -11.15 -23.49 21.59
CA LYS A 432 -9.86 -24.18 21.77
C LYS A 432 -8.77 -23.65 20.83
N ALA A 433 -9.13 -23.17 19.64
CA ALA A 433 -8.20 -22.52 18.73
C ALA A 433 -7.80 -21.13 19.25
N ASP A 434 -8.75 -20.32 19.70
CA ASP A 434 -8.51 -19.00 20.29
C ASP A 434 -7.60 -19.07 21.51
N GLU A 435 -7.86 -19.94 22.48
CA GLU A 435 -7.01 -20.11 23.67
C GLU A 435 -5.56 -20.43 23.31
N LYS A 436 -5.34 -21.30 22.31
CA LYS A 436 -3.99 -21.69 21.86
C LYS A 436 -3.27 -20.58 21.10
N MET A 437 -3.98 -19.87 20.22
CA MET A 437 -3.42 -18.73 19.49
C MET A 437 -3.06 -17.61 20.47
N LYS A 438 -3.98 -17.28 21.39
CA LYS A 438 -3.78 -16.31 22.47
C LYS A 438 -2.60 -16.67 23.38
N ALA A 439 -2.42 -17.95 23.74
CA ALA A 439 -1.25 -18.40 24.50
C ALA A 439 0.07 -18.17 23.75
N ALA A 440 0.11 -18.38 22.43
CA ALA A 440 1.28 -18.10 21.60
C ALA A 440 1.57 -16.59 21.50
N VAL A 441 0.53 -15.76 21.34
CA VAL A 441 0.64 -14.28 21.34
C VAL A 441 1.14 -13.76 22.69
N GLU A 442 0.62 -14.28 23.80
CA GLU A 442 1.02 -13.83 25.15
C GLU A 442 2.44 -14.27 25.52
N TRP A 443 2.87 -15.47 25.08
CA TRP A 443 4.27 -15.88 25.16
C TRP A 443 5.18 -14.94 24.37
N TYR A 444 4.78 -14.57 23.14
CA TYR A 444 5.55 -13.65 22.31
C TYR A 444 5.60 -12.23 22.88
N ARG A 445 4.51 -11.73 23.49
CA ARG A 445 4.46 -10.47 24.24
C ARG A 445 5.48 -10.47 25.38
N LYS A 446 5.54 -11.55 26.18
CA LYS A 446 6.51 -11.68 27.29
C LYS A 446 7.96 -11.68 26.79
N GLU A 447 8.25 -12.40 25.71
CA GLU A 447 9.57 -12.39 25.07
C GLU A 447 9.95 -10.98 24.56
N CYS A 448 9.02 -10.26 23.93
CA CYS A 448 9.26 -8.91 23.42
C CYS A 448 9.53 -7.89 24.53
N ALA A 449 8.80 -7.93 25.65
CA ALA A 449 9.10 -7.11 26.82
C ALA A 449 10.51 -7.40 27.38
N GLY A 450 10.95 -8.66 27.30
CA GLY A 450 12.33 -9.06 27.61
C GLY A 450 13.36 -8.52 26.61
N VAL A 451 13.03 -8.32 25.34
CA VAL A 451 13.92 -7.70 24.34
C VAL A 451 13.94 -6.17 24.50
N GLU A 452 12.78 -5.55 24.75
CA GLU A 452 12.62 -4.11 24.94
C GLU A 452 13.41 -3.57 26.14
N SER A 453 13.35 -4.27 27.28
CA SER A 453 14.13 -3.91 28.48
C SER A 453 15.64 -3.87 28.19
N ARG A 454 16.15 -4.92 27.51
CA ARG A 454 17.54 -4.97 27.03
C ARG A 454 17.88 -3.83 26.06
N ALA A 455 17.03 -3.56 25.07
CA ALA A 455 17.26 -2.53 24.05
C ALA A 455 17.24 -1.09 24.61
N ASN A 456 16.41 -0.85 25.63
CA ASN A 456 16.35 0.43 26.37
C ASN A 456 17.46 0.58 27.43
N GLY A 457 18.38 -0.39 27.55
CA GLY A 457 19.44 -0.37 28.56
C GLY A 457 18.95 -0.50 30.01
N ARG A 458 17.72 -0.97 30.23
CA ARG A 458 17.18 -1.27 31.55
C ARG A 458 17.60 -2.68 31.95
N VAL A 459 18.51 -2.78 32.91
CA VAL A 459 19.03 -4.07 33.36
C VAL A 459 18.05 -4.77 34.30
N THR A 460 17.81 -6.06 34.07
CA THR A 460 17.11 -6.95 35.00
C THR A 460 18.10 -7.88 35.73
N PRO A 461 17.86 -8.24 37.01
CA PRO A 461 18.71 -9.18 37.74
C PRO A 461 18.89 -10.56 37.06
N ALA A 462 17.90 -10.99 36.25
CA ALA A 462 17.88 -12.26 35.53
C ALA A 462 19.08 -12.49 34.58
N VAL A 463 19.84 -11.44 34.24
CA VAL A 463 21.13 -11.57 33.52
C VAL A 463 22.14 -12.41 34.33
N LEU A 464 21.99 -12.49 35.65
CA LEU A 464 22.85 -13.26 36.56
C LEU A 464 22.30 -14.64 36.94
N ASP A 465 21.15 -15.07 36.41
CA ASP A 465 20.58 -16.41 36.65
C ASP A 465 21.54 -17.58 36.33
N PRO A 466 22.44 -17.49 35.31
CA PRO A 466 23.43 -18.54 35.06
C PRO A 466 24.53 -18.66 36.12
N VAL A 467 24.67 -17.68 37.02
CA VAL A 467 25.80 -17.61 37.95
C VAL A 467 25.73 -18.71 39.01
N ARG A 468 26.85 -19.40 39.20
CA ARG A 468 27.03 -20.45 40.20
C ARG A 468 28.23 -20.11 41.09
N VAL A 469 28.06 -20.25 42.39
CA VAL A 469 29.08 -19.91 43.40
C VAL A 469 29.43 -21.16 44.20
N ARG A 470 30.71 -21.53 44.23
CA ARG A 470 31.22 -22.64 45.03
C ARG A 470 31.83 -22.12 46.32
N LEU A 471 31.27 -22.48 47.47
CA LEU A 471 31.73 -22.04 48.79
C LEU A 471 32.66 -23.08 49.43
N PRO A 472 33.74 -22.67 50.12
CA PRO A 472 34.73 -23.59 50.67
C PRO A 472 34.20 -24.44 51.84
N ALA A 473 33.11 -24.01 52.49
CA ALA A 473 32.47 -24.75 53.58
C ALA A 473 31.55 -25.90 53.09
N SER A 474 31.26 -25.99 51.79
CA SER A 474 30.14 -26.79 51.26
C SER A 474 30.55 -27.89 50.27
N GLY A 475 31.85 -28.17 50.13
CA GLY A 475 32.35 -29.16 49.17
C GLY A 475 32.16 -28.71 47.71
N ASP A 476 31.72 -29.62 46.85
CA ASP A 476 31.54 -29.36 45.40
C ASP A 476 30.11 -28.84 45.05
N HIS A 477 29.37 -28.34 46.05
CA HIS A 477 28.02 -27.81 45.84
C HIS A 477 28.05 -26.39 45.24
N GLU A 478 27.26 -26.18 44.19
CA GLU A 478 27.09 -24.89 43.52
C GLU A 478 25.81 -24.19 43.96
N TYR A 479 25.96 -23.09 44.68
CA TYR A 479 24.85 -22.21 45.07
C TYR A 479 24.47 -21.26 43.93
N ARG A 480 23.19 -20.88 43.88
CA ARG A 480 22.70 -19.78 43.04
C ARG A 480 23.12 -18.45 43.67
N LEU A 481 23.36 -17.42 42.86
CA LEU A 481 23.79 -16.12 43.35
C LEU A 481 22.82 -15.51 44.39
N GLU A 482 21.51 -15.74 44.20
CA GLU A 482 20.43 -15.28 45.09
C GLU A 482 20.50 -15.87 46.52
N GLU A 483 21.17 -17.01 46.70
CA GLU A 483 21.29 -17.72 47.98
C GLU A 483 22.45 -17.19 48.83
N VAL A 484 23.41 -16.51 48.21
CA VAL A 484 24.65 -15.99 48.84
C VAL A 484 24.76 -14.46 48.80
N ALA A 485 23.94 -13.80 47.98
CA ALA A 485 23.92 -12.34 47.83
C ALA A 485 22.56 -11.80 47.36
N THR A 486 22.25 -10.57 47.75
CA THR A 486 21.13 -9.81 47.18
C THR A 486 21.56 -9.06 45.93
N VAL A 487 20.80 -9.17 44.84
CA VAL A 487 21.03 -8.43 43.59
C VAL A 487 20.02 -7.29 43.45
N GLY A 488 20.53 -6.05 43.32
CA GLY A 488 19.73 -4.85 43.09
C GLY A 488 20.13 -4.12 41.80
N VAL A 489 19.23 -3.30 41.27
CA VAL A 489 19.49 -2.41 40.12
C VAL A 489 19.70 -0.99 40.64
N ARG A 490 20.79 -0.33 40.24
CA ARG A 490 21.08 1.07 40.55
C ARG A 490 21.25 1.87 39.26
N ASP A 491 20.71 3.09 39.24
CA ASP A 491 20.84 4.06 38.13
C ASP A 491 20.43 3.48 36.75
N GLY A 492 19.53 2.49 36.76
CA GLY A 492 18.99 1.76 35.60
C GLY A 492 19.98 0.86 34.82
N SER A 493 21.28 1.06 35.02
CA SER A 493 22.36 0.57 34.15
C SER A 493 23.50 -0.14 34.90
N THR A 494 23.48 -0.14 36.24
CA THR A 494 24.45 -0.84 37.08
C THR A 494 23.73 -1.85 37.96
N LEU A 495 24.15 -3.12 37.94
CA LEU A 495 23.75 -4.09 38.96
C LEU A 495 24.66 -3.94 40.18
N ILE A 496 24.08 -4.07 41.36
CA ILE A 496 24.78 -4.12 42.64
C ILE A 496 24.49 -5.47 43.28
N ILE A 497 25.56 -6.20 43.60
CA ILE A 497 25.50 -7.45 44.35
C ILE A 497 26.00 -7.14 45.76
N THR A 498 25.13 -7.30 46.75
CA THR A 498 25.45 -7.18 48.17
C THR A 498 25.52 -8.56 48.78
N ILE A 499 26.72 -8.97 49.18
CA ILE A 499 27.03 -10.30 49.68
C ILE A 499 26.72 -10.37 51.18
N PHE A 500 26.15 -11.49 51.64
CA PHE A 500 25.80 -11.66 53.06
C PHE A 500 27.07 -11.77 53.92
N ASP A 501 27.95 -12.70 53.57
CA ASP A 501 29.19 -13.01 54.31
C ASP A 501 30.45 -12.57 53.56
N GLU A 502 31.29 -11.78 54.23
CA GLU A 502 32.46 -11.12 53.65
C GLU A 502 33.52 -12.10 53.12
N ASP A 503 33.70 -13.23 53.78
CA ASP A 503 34.65 -14.29 53.40
C ASP A 503 34.29 -14.97 52.07
N THR A 504 33.01 -14.90 51.67
CA THR A 504 32.52 -15.51 50.42
C THR A 504 32.79 -14.65 49.18
N MET A 505 33.18 -13.38 49.37
CA MET A 505 33.45 -12.39 48.30
C MET A 505 34.31 -12.96 47.15
N LYS A 506 35.48 -13.55 47.45
CA LYS A 506 36.37 -14.12 46.41
C LYS A 506 35.73 -15.24 45.59
N HIS A 507 34.78 -15.97 46.18
CA HIS A 507 34.08 -17.08 45.53
C HIS A 507 32.94 -16.58 44.63
N VAL A 508 32.21 -15.54 45.08
CA VAL A 508 31.20 -14.85 44.26
C VAL A 508 31.83 -14.16 43.05
N GLU A 509 32.96 -13.48 43.24
CA GLU A 509 33.74 -12.87 42.16
C GLU A 509 34.19 -13.92 41.12
N LYS A 510 34.76 -15.04 41.58
CA LYS A 510 35.14 -16.14 40.70
C LYS A 510 33.94 -16.71 39.94
N GLY A 511 32.81 -16.95 40.60
CA GLY A 511 31.59 -17.45 39.96
C GLY A 511 31.07 -16.54 38.84
N LEU A 512 31.16 -15.21 39.02
CA LEU A 512 30.80 -14.23 37.98
C LEU A 512 31.71 -14.32 36.75
N TYR A 513 33.02 -14.50 36.93
CA TYR A 513 33.96 -14.69 35.82
C TYR A 513 33.82 -16.06 35.14
N ASP A 514 33.65 -17.14 35.91
CA ASP A 514 33.46 -18.51 35.40
C ASP A 514 32.17 -18.63 34.56
N SER A 515 31.16 -17.79 34.84
CA SER A 515 29.90 -17.70 34.09
C SER A 515 30.02 -17.06 32.70
N LYS A 516 31.17 -16.45 32.36
CA LYS A 516 31.49 -15.88 31.03
C LYS A 516 30.38 -14.99 30.42
N ILE A 517 29.74 -14.17 31.24
CA ILE A 517 28.66 -13.29 30.78
C ILE A 517 29.25 -12.23 29.81
N PRO A 518 28.74 -12.12 28.56
CA PRO A 518 29.39 -11.32 27.53
C PRO A 518 29.33 -9.81 27.84
N ASN A 519 30.44 -9.11 27.57
CA ASN A 519 30.57 -7.65 27.68
C ASN A 519 30.32 -7.07 29.08
N ILE A 520 30.58 -7.85 30.12
CA ILE A 520 30.40 -7.46 31.52
C ILE A 520 31.70 -7.67 32.31
N VAL A 521 32.08 -6.70 33.16
CA VAL A 521 33.24 -6.79 34.06
C VAL A 521 32.79 -6.50 35.50
N PRO A 522 32.84 -7.48 36.42
CA PRO A 522 32.62 -7.24 37.85
C PRO A 522 33.66 -6.30 38.44
N GLN A 523 33.21 -5.27 39.14
CA GLN A 523 34.06 -4.29 39.84
C GLN A 523 33.78 -4.37 41.34
N LYS A 524 34.75 -4.82 42.14
CA LYS A 524 34.64 -4.74 43.60
C LYS A 524 34.61 -3.27 44.03
N HIS A 525 33.61 -2.90 44.83
CA HIS A 525 33.46 -1.53 45.35
C HIS A 525 33.86 -1.46 46.83
N ASP A 526 33.27 -2.32 47.65
CA ASP A 526 33.51 -2.38 49.10
C ASP A 526 33.82 -3.83 49.52
N ALA A 527 34.01 -4.06 50.82
CA ALA A 527 34.25 -5.39 51.38
C ALA A 527 33.14 -6.41 51.05
N ARG A 528 31.87 -5.95 50.96
CA ARG A 528 30.68 -6.79 50.72
C ARG A 528 29.90 -6.47 49.45
N THR A 529 30.44 -5.61 48.56
CA THR A 529 29.66 -5.07 47.44
C THR A 529 30.43 -5.11 46.12
N ILE A 530 29.81 -5.74 45.11
CA ILE A 530 30.27 -5.77 43.72
C ILE A 530 29.33 -4.88 42.89
N LYS A 531 29.91 -4.00 42.08
CA LYS A 531 29.22 -3.26 41.03
C LYS A 531 29.46 -3.92 39.68
N ILE A 532 28.40 -4.02 38.89
CA ILE A 532 28.44 -4.57 37.53
C ILE A 532 27.85 -3.50 36.60
N PRO A 533 28.69 -2.63 35.99
CA PRO A 533 28.22 -1.67 35.00
C PRO A 533 27.88 -2.41 33.71
N ILE A 534 26.65 -2.29 33.23
CA ILE A 534 26.27 -2.82 31.92
C ILE A 534 26.39 -1.70 30.89
N PRO A 535 27.22 -1.86 29.83
CA PRO A 535 27.32 -0.86 28.78
C PRO A 535 25.97 -0.73 28.06
N LYS A 536 25.57 0.51 27.75
CA LYS A 536 24.38 0.77 26.93
C LYS A 536 24.52 0.05 25.59
N PRO A 537 23.47 -0.62 25.08
CA PRO A 537 23.56 -1.35 23.83
C PRO A 537 23.89 -0.41 22.66
N THR A 538 24.78 -0.86 21.78
CA THR A 538 25.09 -0.15 20.53
C THR A 538 23.94 -0.28 19.53
N VAL A 539 23.91 0.60 18.52
CA VAL A 539 22.92 0.54 17.43
C VAL A 539 22.89 -0.84 16.77
N GLU A 540 24.06 -1.40 16.47
CA GLU A 540 24.23 -2.74 15.89
C GLU A 540 23.64 -3.85 16.78
N SER A 541 23.86 -3.77 18.10
CA SER A 541 23.30 -4.71 19.08
C SER A 541 21.77 -4.62 19.14
N ASN A 542 21.22 -3.41 19.11
CA ASN A 542 19.76 -3.21 19.06
C ASN A 542 19.17 -3.73 17.74
N THR A 543 19.81 -3.51 16.60
CA THR A 543 19.38 -4.08 15.30
C THR A 543 19.42 -5.62 15.31
N ALA A 544 20.45 -6.23 15.91
CA ALA A 544 20.55 -7.68 16.05
C ALA A 544 19.43 -8.26 16.95
N LEU A 545 19.12 -7.59 18.07
CA LEU A 545 18.01 -7.95 18.96
C LEU A 545 16.64 -7.86 18.25
N VAL A 546 16.39 -6.80 17.50
CA VAL A 546 15.16 -6.62 16.69
C VAL A 546 15.06 -7.67 15.58
N THR A 547 16.17 -8.02 14.93
CA THR A 547 16.21 -9.08 13.92
C THR A 547 15.88 -10.44 14.52
N ALA A 548 16.43 -10.76 15.71
CA ALA A 548 16.13 -12.00 16.42
C ALA A 548 14.65 -12.07 16.86
N ALA A 549 14.08 -10.97 17.35
CA ALA A 549 12.65 -10.90 17.68
C ALA A 549 11.75 -11.03 16.44
N THR A 550 12.13 -10.41 15.31
CA THR A 550 11.40 -10.51 14.04
C THR A 550 11.39 -11.96 13.50
N ARG A 551 12.48 -12.72 13.68
CA ARG A 551 12.50 -14.16 13.35
C ARG A 551 11.53 -14.96 14.23
N LYS A 552 11.55 -14.73 15.55
CA LYS A 552 10.59 -15.33 16.49
C LYS A 552 9.13 -14.97 16.16
N ALA A 553 8.87 -13.78 15.63
CA ALA A 553 7.53 -13.39 15.18
C ALA A 553 7.02 -14.31 14.06
N GLU A 554 7.87 -14.66 13.10
CA GLU A 554 7.47 -15.55 12.00
C GLU A 554 7.25 -16.99 12.48
N ASP A 555 8.07 -17.48 13.44
CA ASP A 555 7.81 -18.77 14.10
C ASP A 555 6.41 -18.79 14.75
N VAL A 556 5.99 -17.70 15.38
CA VAL A 556 4.65 -17.55 15.99
C VAL A 556 3.55 -17.45 14.93
N ARG A 557 3.74 -16.68 13.83
CA ARG A 557 2.78 -16.67 12.70
C ARG A 557 2.60 -18.06 12.09
N VAL A 558 3.69 -18.82 11.94
CA VAL A 558 3.64 -20.21 11.46
C VAL A 558 2.90 -21.11 12.45
N GLN A 559 3.07 -20.94 13.76
CA GLN A 559 2.30 -21.67 14.78
C GLN A 559 0.80 -21.35 14.71
N ILE A 560 0.41 -20.08 14.58
CA ILE A 560 -1.00 -19.65 14.42
C ILE A 560 -1.62 -20.28 13.16
N ARG A 561 -0.93 -20.17 12.00
CA ARG A 561 -1.36 -20.80 10.73
C ARG A 561 -1.47 -22.34 10.84
N LYS A 562 -0.56 -22.99 11.59
CA LYS A 562 -0.61 -24.44 11.84
C LYS A 562 -1.78 -24.85 12.74
N GLN A 563 -2.11 -24.05 13.76
CA GLN A 563 -3.28 -24.29 14.62
C GLN A 563 -4.58 -24.13 13.82
N HIS A 564 -4.67 -23.13 12.94
CA HIS A 564 -5.79 -22.97 12.00
C HIS A 564 -6.00 -24.19 11.10
N GLN A 565 -4.95 -24.63 10.40
CA GLN A 565 -5.01 -25.83 9.55
C GLN A 565 -5.41 -27.09 10.34
N THR A 566 -5.04 -27.17 11.62
CA THR A 566 -5.40 -28.30 12.49
C THR A 566 -6.88 -28.28 12.86
N SER A 567 -7.43 -27.12 13.21
CA SER A 567 -8.85 -26.98 13.56
C SER A 567 -9.76 -27.11 12.32
N LEU A 568 -9.37 -26.60 11.15
CA LEU A 568 -10.10 -26.85 9.89
C LEU A 568 -10.15 -28.34 9.53
N LYS A 569 -9.03 -29.07 9.68
CA LYS A 569 -8.99 -30.54 9.44
C LYS A 569 -9.85 -31.34 10.42
N ARG A 570 -10.07 -30.83 11.63
CA ARG A 570 -10.91 -31.47 12.65
C ARG A 570 -12.40 -31.22 12.43
N GLY A 571 -12.78 -30.02 12.03
CA GLY A 571 -14.17 -29.65 11.78
C GLY A 571 -14.72 -30.10 10.42
N ASN A 572 -13.85 -30.40 9.44
CA ASN A 572 -14.22 -30.83 8.09
C ASN A 572 -15.26 -29.89 7.41
N TYR A 573 -15.08 -28.58 7.61
CA TYR A 573 -16.01 -27.55 7.14
C TYR A 573 -16.06 -27.46 5.61
N LYS A 574 -17.24 -27.13 5.06
CA LYS A 574 -17.43 -26.93 3.62
C LYS A 574 -16.69 -25.68 3.16
N LYS A 575 -16.25 -25.66 1.90
CA LYS A 575 -15.71 -24.45 1.27
C LYS A 575 -16.78 -23.34 1.31
N HIS A 576 -16.38 -22.14 1.72
CA HIS A 576 -17.24 -20.95 1.87
C HIS A 576 -18.35 -21.10 2.94
N SER A 577 -18.14 -21.90 3.99
CA SER A 577 -19.03 -21.91 5.16
C SER A 577 -18.71 -20.76 6.13
N ILE A 578 -19.69 -20.36 6.94
CA ILE A 578 -19.57 -19.27 7.93
C ILE A 578 -18.47 -19.60 8.94
N GLU A 579 -18.33 -20.88 9.32
CA GLU A 579 -17.29 -21.35 10.23
C GLU A 579 -15.89 -21.12 9.63
N MET A 580 -15.70 -21.40 8.33
CA MET A 580 -14.41 -21.14 7.65
C MET A 580 -14.07 -19.65 7.63
N GLU A 581 -15.07 -18.78 7.42
CA GLU A 581 -14.90 -17.32 7.46
C GLU A 581 -14.53 -16.82 8.87
N GLU A 582 -15.20 -17.31 9.92
CA GLU A 582 -14.90 -16.94 11.31
C GLU A 582 -13.55 -17.49 11.81
N PHE A 583 -13.18 -18.72 11.43
CA PHE A 583 -11.84 -19.26 11.72
C PHE A 583 -10.73 -18.47 11.01
N GLN A 584 -10.99 -17.96 9.80
CA GLN A 584 -10.05 -17.09 9.09
C GLN A 584 -9.93 -15.72 9.79
N LYS A 585 -11.04 -15.06 10.13
CA LYS A 585 -11.06 -13.81 10.91
C LYS A 585 -10.33 -13.94 12.26
N LEU A 586 -10.44 -15.09 12.92
CA LEU A 586 -9.71 -15.39 14.17
C LEU A 586 -8.19 -15.40 13.95
N VAL A 587 -7.73 -16.03 12.87
CA VAL A 587 -6.31 -16.04 12.50
C VAL A 587 -5.79 -14.65 12.18
N ASP A 588 -6.53 -13.90 11.37
CA ASP A 588 -6.13 -12.57 10.91
C ASP A 588 -6.02 -11.60 12.10
N ARG A 589 -6.93 -11.71 13.09
CA ARG A 589 -6.86 -10.99 14.37
C ARG A 589 -5.57 -11.32 15.15
N HIS A 590 -5.26 -12.60 15.36
CA HIS A 590 -4.07 -13.00 16.13
C HIS A 590 -2.76 -12.71 15.38
N ILE A 591 -2.75 -12.72 14.04
CA ILE A 591 -1.59 -12.27 13.25
C ILE A 591 -1.39 -10.76 13.40
N ALA A 592 -2.47 -9.96 13.34
CA ALA A 592 -2.40 -8.52 13.56
C ALA A 592 -1.88 -8.16 14.97
N ASP A 593 -2.26 -8.93 16.01
CA ASP A 593 -1.71 -8.76 17.36
C ASP A 593 -0.20 -9.02 17.42
N VAL A 594 0.31 -10.05 16.73
CA VAL A 594 1.77 -10.31 16.62
C VAL A 594 2.48 -9.17 15.88
N GLU A 595 1.87 -8.64 14.82
CA GLU A 595 2.43 -7.53 14.04
C GLU A 595 2.49 -6.23 14.84
N LYS A 596 1.44 -5.93 15.62
CA LYS A 596 1.44 -4.82 16.57
C LYS A 596 2.57 -4.94 17.59
N ILE A 597 2.78 -6.13 18.18
CA ILE A 597 3.88 -6.37 19.13
C ILE A 597 5.25 -6.16 18.46
N VAL A 598 5.44 -6.59 17.21
CA VAL A 598 6.68 -6.33 16.44
C VAL A 598 6.90 -4.84 16.18
N LEU A 599 5.84 -4.11 15.84
CA LEU A 599 5.90 -2.66 15.57
C LEU A 599 6.22 -1.87 16.84
N ASP A 600 5.57 -2.19 17.96
CA ASP A 600 5.81 -1.55 19.25
C ASP A 600 7.23 -1.84 19.77
N LEU A 601 7.73 -3.08 19.60
CA LEU A 601 9.13 -3.41 19.89
C LEU A 601 10.11 -2.57 19.05
N LYS A 602 9.88 -2.49 17.72
CA LYS A 602 10.71 -1.67 16.82
C LYS A 602 10.74 -0.20 17.29
N ARG A 603 9.56 0.40 17.52
CA ARG A 603 9.41 1.77 18.04
C ARG A 603 10.21 1.98 19.32
N ALA A 604 10.08 1.09 20.31
CA ALA A 604 10.81 1.18 21.57
C ALA A 604 12.34 1.13 21.37
N THR A 605 12.84 0.26 20.49
CA THR A 605 14.29 0.15 20.22
C THR A 605 14.90 1.35 19.48
N THR A 606 14.12 2.06 18.65
CA THR A 606 14.62 3.22 17.87
C THR A 606 14.65 4.51 18.68
N VAL A 607 13.72 4.68 19.64
CA VAL A 607 13.55 5.94 20.40
C VAL A 607 14.58 6.11 21.53
N GLY A 608 15.16 5.02 22.04
CA GLY A 608 16.10 5.04 23.18
C GLY A 608 17.38 5.88 23.00
N GLY A 609 17.72 6.29 21.77
CA GLY A 609 18.91 7.09 21.46
C GLY A 609 18.77 8.62 21.58
N LYS A 610 17.55 9.16 21.75
CA LYS A 610 17.29 10.61 21.78
C LYS A 610 16.46 11.05 22.98
N LYS A 611 17.06 11.01 24.17
CA LYS A 611 16.75 11.95 25.25
C LYS A 611 18.02 12.76 25.54
N LYS A 612 18.00 14.03 25.14
CA LYS A 612 18.86 15.08 25.70
C LYS A 612 18.17 15.63 26.95
#